data_AF-A0A7V5F120-F1
#
_entry.id   AF-A0A7V5F120-F1
#
_cell.length_a   1.000
_cell.length_b   1.000
_cell.length_c   1.000
_cell.angle_alpha   90.00
_cell.angle_beta   90.00
_cell.angle_gamma   90.00
#
_symmetry.space_group_name_H-M   'P 1'
#
loop_
_entity.id
_entity.type
_entity.pdbx_description
1 polymer ?
#
loop_
_entity_poly.entity_id
_entity_poly.type
_entity_poly.pdbx_seq_one_letter_code
_entity_poly.pdbx_strand_id
1 'polypeptide(L)'
;MERNQKYDLIRRPSGETEHIAHRRREYLAIALRKAKPGSGSHHNFLRKRTLTYTVTDPGKILNRTPFVIVGGVATRLYMPERVTLDLDILIAAEDMLTAEKELTLAGCQKQGSLSIGGSTWLLPDRTVLDVIVSDALWTEEAIRHPRIAADALPYIDLPYLILMKLHSGRVQDLADISRMLGGADGERLRSVRTVIGKYLPNDMEDLESLILLGKLETEAGH
;
A
#
# COMPACT_ATOMS: atom_id res chain seq x y z
N MET A 1 26.83 -8.40 11.09
CA MET A 1 26.62 -7.97 9.70
C MET A 1 25.68 -6.79 9.72
N GLU A 2 26.17 -5.58 9.44
CA GLU A 2 25.29 -4.43 9.21
C GLU A 2 24.51 -4.69 7.91
N ARG A 3 23.17 -4.71 7.99
CA ARG A 3 22.34 -4.70 6.79
C ARG A 3 22.49 -3.33 6.14
N ASN A 4 23.02 -3.31 4.92
CA ASN A 4 23.08 -2.11 4.11
C ASN A 4 21.65 -1.74 3.69
N GLN A 5 21.01 -0.83 4.44
CA GLN A 5 19.63 -0.33 4.26
C GLN A 5 19.51 0.67 3.09
N LYS A 6 19.99 0.26 1.91
CA LYS A 6 20.01 1.10 0.71
C LYS A 6 18.61 1.28 0.12
N TYR A 7 17.74 0.28 0.29
CA TYR A 7 16.37 0.24 -0.23
C TYR A 7 15.34 0.34 0.92
N ASP A 8 15.69 1.05 1.99
CA ASP A 8 14.79 1.18 3.12
C ASP A 8 13.66 2.14 2.73
N LEU A 9 12.49 1.57 2.45
CA LEU A 9 11.33 2.29 1.93
C LEU A 9 10.81 3.36 2.88
N ILE A 10 11.19 3.30 4.16
CA ILE A 10 10.81 4.31 5.16
C ILE A 10 11.94 5.30 5.47
N ARG A 11 13.13 5.13 4.86
CA ARG A 11 14.27 6.01 5.05
C ARG A 11 14.32 7.07 3.97
N ARG A 12 13.93 8.29 4.32
CA ARG A 12 14.03 9.49 3.46
C ARG A 12 14.99 10.53 4.06
N PRO A 13 15.53 11.46 3.25
CA PRO A 13 16.22 12.63 3.77
C PRO A 13 15.31 13.39 4.75
N SER A 14 15.83 13.77 5.92
CA SER A 14 15.03 14.34 7.02
C SER A 14 14.12 15.50 6.61
N GLY A 15 14.61 16.40 5.75
CA GLY A 15 13.84 17.57 5.28
C GLY A 15 12.65 17.25 4.36
N GLU A 16 12.73 16.17 3.57
CA GLU A 16 11.62 15.77 2.70
C GLU A 16 10.48 15.12 3.51
N THR A 17 10.85 14.26 4.46
CA THR A 17 9.92 13.62 5.40
C THR A 17 9.13 14.66 6.19
N GLU A 18 9.80 15.68 6.71
CA GLU A 18 9.16 16.73 7.51
C GLU A 18 8.17 17.56 6.69
N HIS A 19 8.52 17.92 5.44
CA HIS A 19 7.63 18.67 4.55
C HIS A 19 6.37 17.86 4.15
N ILE A 20 6.51 16.55 3.93
CA ILE A 20 5.38 15.67 3.64
C ILE A 20 4.48 15.53 4.87
N ALA A 21 5.08 15.28 6.04
CA ALA A 21 4.33 15.17 7.30
C ALA A 21 3.60 16.47 7.64
N HIS A 22 4.23 17.63 7.40
CA HIS A 22 3.59 18.93 7.60
C HIS A 22 2.36 19.12 6.71
N ARG A 23 2.50 18.90 5.39
CA ARG A 23 1.37 18.99 4.45
C ARG A 23 0.25 18.02 4.84
N ARG A 24 0.58 16.78 5.20
CA ARG A 24 -0.39 15.78 5.65
C ARG A 24 -1.18 16.26 6.87
N ARG A 25 -0.51 16.82 7.89
CA ARG A 25 -1.17 17.40 9.07
C ARG A 25 -2.11 18.54 8.72
N GLU A 26 -1.73 19.43 7.80
CA GLU A 26 -2.61 20.50 7.34
C GLU A 26 -3.87 19.96 6.65
N TYR A 27 -3.71 18.96 5.76
CA TYR A 27 -4.84 18.30 5.11
C TYR A 27 -5.77 17.63 6.12
N LEU A 28 -5.22 16.89 7.09
CA LEU A 28 -6.00 16.22 8.13
C LEU A 28 -6.75 17.22 9.00
N ALA A 29 -6.10 18.33 9.40
CA ALA A 29 -6.75 19.39 10.17
C ALA A 29 -7.93 20.01 9.40
N ILE A 30 -7.81 20.21 8.09
CA ILE A 30 -8.92 20.70 7.25
C ILE A 30 -10.03 19.65 7.15
N ALA A 31 -9.69 18.39 6.90
CA ALA A 31 -10.65 17.30 6.77
C ALA A 31 -11.44 17.10 8.06
N LEU A 32 -10.77 17.04 9.21
CA LEU A 32 -11.40 16.89 10.54
C LEU A 32 -12.39 18.02 10.85
N ARG A 33 -12.06 19.27 10.49
CA ARG A 33 -12.99 20.40 10.67
C ARG A 33 -14.23 20.33 9.78
N LYS A 34 -14.16 19.64 8.64
CA LYS A 34 -15.24 19.58 7.65
C LYS A 34 -16.05 18.29 7.71
N ALA A 35 -15.49 17.22 8.27
CA ALA A 35 -16.13 15.92 8.34
C ALA A 35 -17.43 15.99 9.16
N LYS A 36 -18.48 15.33 8.65
CA LYS A 36 -19.76 15.14 9.34
C LYS A 36 -20.15 13.66 9.23
N PRO A 37 -20.85 13.08 10.22
CA PRO A 37 -21.36 11.72 10.09
C PRO A 37 -22.14 11.55 8.79
N GLY A 38 -21.86 10.48 8.04
CA GLY A 38 -22.56 10.15 6.80
C GLY A 38 -22.26 11.06 5.60
N SER A 39 -21.22 11.90 5.66
CA SER A 39 -20.78 12.67 4.48
C SER A 39 -20.12 11.81 3.37
N GLY A 40 -20.02 10.49 3.59
CA GLY A 40 -19.40 9.52 2.70
C GLY A 40 -20.34 8.85 1.70
N SER A 41 -19.80 7.93 0.90
CA SER A 41 -20.60 7.10 -0.03
C SER A 41 -21.53 6.14 0.74
N HIS A 42 -22.65 5.75 0.13
CA HIS A 42 -23.66 4.88 0.75
C HIS A 42 -23.04 3.61 1.37
N HIS A 43 -23.47 3.21 2.56
CA HIS A 43 -22.86 2.13 3.37
C HIS A 43 -22.68 0.79 2.60
N ASN A 44 -23.63 0.45 1.72
CA ASN A 44 -23.57 -0.76 0.89
C ASN A 44 -22.45 -0.70 -0.17
N PHE A 45 -22.13 0.49 -0.67
CA PHE A 45 -21.02 0.70 -1.59
C PHE A 45 -19.69 0.55 -0.85
N LEU A 46 -19.54 1.14 0.34
CA LEU A 46 -18.31 1.08 1.15
C LEU A 46 -17.90 -0.34 1.57
N ARG A 47 -18.88 -1.26 1.72
CA ARG A 47 -18.62 -2.66 2.06
C ARG A 47 -18.31 -3.55 0.87
N LYS A 48 -18.53 -3.08 -0.36
CA LYS A 48 -18.38 -3.91 -1.56
C LYS A 48 -16.89 -4.17 -1.84
N ARG A 49 -16.46 -5.39 -1.59
CA ARG A 49 -15.13 -5.90 -1.97
C ARG A 49 -15.28 -6.75 -3.23
N THR A 50 -15.27 -6.13 -4.39
CA THR A 50 -15.35 -6.83 -5.67
C THR A 50 -14.03 -6.77 -6.41
N LEU A 51 -13.60 -7.91 -6.92
CA LEU A 51 -12.49 -8.04 -7.86
C LEU A 51 -13.08 -7.94 -9.28
N THR A 52 -13.45 -6.74 -9.69
CA THR A 52 -14.17 -6.53 -10.95
C THR A 52 -13.20 -6.57 -12.13
N TYR A 53 -11.99 -6.06 -11.92
CA TYR A 53 -10.95 -6.00 -12.95
C TYR A 53 -9.94 -7.14 -12.77
N THR A 54 -9.79 -7.94 -13.83
CA THR A 54 -8.73 -8.93 -13.91
C THR A 54 -7.38 -8.24 -13.88
N VAL A 55 -6.48 -8.77 -13.06
CA VAL A 55 -5.09 -8.32 -12.99
C VAL A 55 -4.19 -9.41 -13.53
N THR A 56 -3.18 -9.01 -14.30
CA THR A 56 -2.13 -9.91 -14.76
C THR A 56 -1.46 -10.55 -13.56
N ASP A 57 -1.42 -11.88 -13.54
CA ASP A 57 -0.82 -12.66 -12.46
C ASP A 57 0.71 -12.65 -12.57
N PRO A 58 1.45 -11.93 -11.69
CA PRO A 58 2.91 -11.91 -11.74
C PRO A 58 3.52 -13.27 -11.37
N GLY A 59 2.78 -14.14 -10.67
CA GLY A 59 3.23 -15.48 -10.28
C GLY A 59 3.44 -16.42 -11.46
N LYS A 60 2.87 -16.11 -12.63
CA LYS A 60 3.18 -16.83 -13.89
C LYS A 60 4.58 -16.52 -14.42
N ILE A 61 5.21 -15.45 -13.94
CA ILE A 61 6.54 -15.00 -14.34
C ILE A 61 7.54 -15.21 -13.20
N LEU A 62 7.19 -14.73 -12.00
CA LEU A 62 7.99 -14.78 -10.78
C LEU A 62 7.75 -16.10 -10.04
N ASN A 63 8.45 -17.15 -10.45
CA ASN A 63 8.28 -18.50 -9.89
C ASN A 63 9.11 -18.72 -8.63
N ARG A 64 10.23 -18.02 -8.51
CA ARG A 64 11.22 -18.16 -7.43
C ARG A 64 11.25 -16.96 -6.50
N THR A 65 10.89 -15.79 -7.01
CA THR A 65 10.86 -14.53 -6.28
C THR A 65 9.56 -14.43 -5.46
N PRO A 66 9.60 -14.46 -4.12
CA PRO A 66 8.43 -14.16 -3.31
C PRO A 66 8.04 -12.69 -3.49
N PHE A 67 6.74 -12.44 -3.66
CA PHE A 67 6.22 -11.09 -3.83
C PHE A 67 4.84 -10.94 -3.19
N VAL A 68 4.44 -9.69 -3.00
CA VAL A 68 3.05 -9.33 -2.67
C VAL A 68 2.59 -8.18 -3.54
N ILE A 69 1.32 -8.20 -3.94
CA ILE A 69 0.65 -7.10 -4.63
C ILE A 69 0.44 -5.97 -3.63
N VAL A 70 0.84 -4.76 -4.02
CA VAL A 70 0.76 -3.53 -3.22
C VAL A 70 0.00 -2.43 -3.98
N GLY A 71 0.19 -1.17 -3.56
CA GLY A 71 -0.26 -0.01 -4.33
C GLY A 71 -1.77 0.15 -4.41
N GLY A 72 -2.25 0.71 -5.53
CA GLY A 72 -3.68 0.96 -5.76
C GLY A 72 -4.46 -0.34 -5.86
N VAL A 73 -3.88 -1.33 -6.54
CA VAL A 73 -4.47 -2.65 -6.77
C VAL A 73 -4.75 -3.38 -5.46
N ALA A 74 -3.89 -3.28 -4.46
CA ALA A 74 -4.10 -3.93 -3.17
C ALA A 74 -5.25 -3.34 -2.33
N THR A 75 -5.63 -2.09 -2.57
CA THR A 75 -6.68 -1.42 -1.78
C THR A 75 -8.04 -2.09 -1.90
N ARG A 76 -8.31 -2.78 -3.02
CA ARG A 76 -9.58 -3.45 -3.31
C ARG A 76 -9.95 -4.56 -2.31
N LEU A 77 -8.99 -5.06 -1.53
CA LEU A 77 -9.26 -6.00 -0.45
C LEU A 77 -9.87 -5.36 0.81
N TYR A 78 -9.70 -4.05 0.97
CA TYR A 78 -9.98 -3.35 2.22
C TYR A 78 -11.00 -2.22 2.06
N MET A 79 -11.17 -1.72 0.84
CA MET A 79 -12.16 -0.70 0.49
C MET A 79 -12.74 -0.98 -0.91
N PRO A 80 -13.77 -0.25 -1.36
CA PRO A 80 -14.32 -0.42 -2.69
C PRO A 80 -13.27 -0.20 -3.78
N GLU A 81 -13.30 -1.07 -4.79
CA GLU A 81 -12.36 -1.04 -5.89
C GLU A 81 -12.50 0.27 -6.69
N ARG A 82 -11.37 0.90 -7.00
CA ARG A 82 -11.27 2.00 -7.94
C ARG A 82 -10.40 1.59 -9.11
N VAL A 83 -10.64 2.20 -10.26
CA VAL A 83 -9.81 1.98 -11.44
C VAL A 83 -8.39 2.46 -11.15
N THR A 84 -7.42 1.58 -11.34
CA THR A 84 -5.99 1.86 -11.26
C THR A 84 -5.34 1.23 -12.49
N LEU A 85 -4.38 1.95 -13.09
CA LEU A 85 -3.77 1.55 -14.36
C LEU A 85 -2.55 0.65 -14.15
N ASP A 86 -1.85 0.83 -13.04
CA ASP A 86 -0.55 0.19 -12.81
C ASP A 86 -0.67 -0.96 -11.82
N LEU A 87 0.09 -2.02 -12.06
CA LEU A 87 0.25 -3.15 -11.14
C LEU A 87 1.53 -2.95 -10.32
N ASP A 88 1.40 -2.84 -9.01
CA ASP A 88 2.54 -2.72 -8.11
C ASP A 88 2.78 -4.02 -7.34
N ILE A 89 4.03 -4.46 -7.24
CA ILE A 89 4.46 -5.53 -6.33
C ILE A 89 5.59 -5.08 -5.42
N LEU A 90 5.70 -5.70 -4.25
CA LEU A 90 6.83 -5.57 -3.33
C LEU A 90 7.62 -6.87 -3.28
N ILE A 91 8.94 -6.76 -3.41
CA ILE A 91 9.90 -7.86 -3.21
C ILE A 91 11.00 -7.45 -2.21
N ALA A 92 11.66 -8.45 -1.63
CA ALA A 92 12.83 -8.21 -0.79
C ALA A 92 14.05 -7.80 -1.64
N ALA A 93 14.91 -6.95 -1.10
CA ALA A 93 16.12 -6.48 -1.79
C ALA A 93 17.06 -7.61 -2.21
N GLU A 94 17.13 -8.69 -1.43
CA GLU A 94 17.92 -9.88 -1.74
C GLU A 94 17.40 -10.64 -2.98
N ASP A 95 16.11 -10.54 -3.28
CA ASP A 95 15.49 -11.21 -4.42
C ASP A 95 15.53 -10.38 -5.71
N MET A 96 16.02 -9.13 -5.66
CA MET A 96 16.03 -8.20 -6.79
C MET A 96 16.66 -8.80 -8.06
N LEU A 97 17.84 -9.40 -7.94
CA LEU A 97 18.54 -9.99 -9.10
C LEU A 97 17.81 -11.22 -9.66
N THR A 98 17.16 -12.00 -8.79
CA THR A 98 16.34 -13.15 -9.21
C THR A 98 15.12 -12.67 -9.97
N ALA A 99 14.41 -11.66 -9.45
CA ALA A 99 13.24 -11.07 -10.08
C ALA A 99 13.54 -10.50 -11.46
N GLU A 100 14.61 -9.70 -11.59
CA GLU A 100 15.02 -9.12 -12.88
C GLU A 100 15.35 -10.20 -13.91
N LYS A 101 15.99 -11.30 -13.49
CA LYS A 101 16.27 -12.43 -14.36
C LYS A 101 14.99 -13.14 -14.81
N GLU A 102 14.07 -13.40 -13.90
CA GLU A 102 12.78 -14.04 -14.23
C GLU A 102 11.95 -13.19 -15.20
N LEU A 103 11.86 -11.88 -14.95
CA LEU A 103 11.18 -10.92 -15.84
C LEU A 103 11.82 -10.89 -17.23
N THR A 104 13.14 -10.81 -17.30
CA THR A 104 13.87 -10.79 -18.58
C THR A 104 13.65 -12.08 -19.37
N LEU A 105 13.71 -13.24 -18.70
CA LEU A 105 13.48 -14.55 -19.34
C LEU A 105 12.04 -14.72 -19.85
N ALA A 106 11.07 -14.10 -19.19
CA ALA A 106 9.68 -14.07 -19.64
C ALA A 106 9.42 -13.07 -20.79
N GLY A 107 10.45 -12.38 -21.27
CA GLY A 107 10.32 -11.39 -22.35
C GLY A 107 9.79 -10.03 -21.89
N CYS A 108 9.76 -9.76 -20.59
CA CYS A 108 9.40 -8.44 -20.06
C CYS A 108 10.49 -7.42 -20.39
N GLN A 109 10.09 -6.16 -20.63
CA GLN A 109 11.01 -5.08 -20.97
C GLN A 109 11.12 -4.06 -19.84
N LYS A 110 12.32 -3.92 -19.26
CA LYS A 110 12.60 -2.90 -18.25
C LYS A 110 12.47 -1.50 -18.86
N GLN A 111 11.58 -0.68 -18.31
CA GLN A 111 11.31 0.69 -18.78
C GLN A 111 12.18 1.73 -18.05
N GLY A 112 12.52 1.48 -16.78
CA GLY A 112 13.31 2.42 -15.99
C GLY A 112 13.38 2.05 -14.51
N SER A 113 14.10 2.87 -13.74
CA SER A 113 14.20 2.76 -12.29
C SER A 113 13.16 3.61 -11.59
N LEU A 114 12.59 3.10 -10.49
CA LEU A 114 11.68 3.86 -9.64
C LEU A 114 12.47 4.78 -8.70
N SER A 115 11.92 5.96 -8.38
CA SER A 115 12.54 6.91 -7.43
C SER A 115 12.58 6.38 -6.00
N ILE A 116 11.69 5.45 -5.65
CA ILE A 116 11.57 4.81 -4.33
C ILE A 116 12.37 3.49 -4.25
N GLY A 117 13.16 3.17 -5.26
CA GLY A 117 13.84 1.89 -5.38
C GLY A 117 13.03 0.85 -6.16
N GLY A 118 13.74 0.00 -6.90
CA GLY A 118 13.13 -0.96 -7.82
C GLY A 118 13.03 -0.43 -9.26
N SER A 119 12.08 -0.95 -10.03
CA SER A 119 12.00 -0.69 -11.47
C SER A 119 10.63 -0.97 -12.07
N THR A 120 10.34 -0.29 -13.18
CA THR A 120 9.13 -0.49 -13.99
C THR A 120 9.43 -1.44 -15.14
N TRP A 121 8.50 -2.34 -15.43
CA TRP A 121 8.57 -3.36 -16.48
C TRP A 121 7.30 -3.38 -17.32
N LEU A 122 7.46 -3.57 -18.63
CA LEU A 122 6.35 -3.85 -19.54
C LEU A 122 6.25 -5.35 -19.77
N LEU A 123 5.10 -5.93 -19.44
CA LEU A 123 4.83 -7.36 -19.60
C LEU A 123 4.43 -7.69 -21.05
N PRO A 124 4.48 -8.97 -21.45
CA PRO A 124 4.07 -9.39 -22.79
C PRO A 124 2.63 -9.02 -23.17
N ASP A 125 1.73 -8.93 -22.19
CA ASP A 125 0.34 -8.51 -22.37
C ASP A 125 0.14 -6.98 -22.33
N ARG A 126 1.24 -6.22 -22.29
CA ARG A 126 1.32 -4.75 -22.18
C ARG A 126 0.93 -4.19 -20.81
N THR A 127 0.75 -5.04 -19.80
CA THR A 127 0.61 -4.56 -18.42
C THR A 127 1.90 -3.87 -17.98
N VAL A 128 1.76 -2.71 -17.33
CA VAL A 128 2.87 -2.03 -16.66
C VAL A 128 2.95 -2.56 -15.23
N LEU A 129 4.10 -3.14 -14.89
CA LEU A 129 4.41 -3.67 -13.56
C LEU A 129 5.51 -2.85 -12.91
N ASP A 130 5.18 -2.24 -11.79
CA ASP A 130 6.14 -1.61 -10.91
C ASP A 130 6.61 -2.63 -9.85
N VAL A 131 7.89 -2.95 -9.89
CA VAL A 131 8.55 -3.84 -8.92
C VAL A 131 9.25 -2.96 -7.90
N ILE A 132 8.63 -2.80 -6.74
CA ILE A 132 9.18 -2.08 -5.60
C ILE A 132 10.10 -3.01 -4.82
N VAL A 133 11.31 -2.54 -4.52
CA VAL A 133 12.33 -3.32 -3.82
C VAL A 133 12.58 -2.72 -2.45
N SER A 134 12.62 -3.55 -1.41
CA SER A 134 12.91 -3.06 -0.07
C SER A 134 13.76 -3.97 0.80
N ASP A 135 14.62 -3.36 1.62
CA ASP A 135 15.35 -3.99 2.73
C ASP A 135 14.88 -3.50 4.11
N ALA A 136 13.73 -2.83 4.17
CA ALA A 136 13.14 -2.38 5.43
C ALA A 136 12.82 -3.58 6.34
N LEU A 137 12.92 -3.37 7.65
CA LEU A 137 12.78 -4.42 8.67
C LEU A 137 11.38 -5.07 8.74
N TRP A 138 10.38 -4.48 8.07
CA TRP A 138 9.03 -5.03 7.99
C TRP A 138 8.77 -5.81 6.70
N THR A 139 9.64 -5.69 5.69
CA THR A 139 9.42 -6.21 4.34
C THR A 139 9.31 -7.73 4.33
N GLU A 140 10.21 -8.43 5.01
CA GLU A 140 10.20 -9.89 5.08
C GLU A 140 8.88 -10.43 5.67
N GLU A 141 8.42 -9.82 6.75
CA GLU A 141 7.18 -10.18 7.42
C GLU A 141 5.96 -9.95 6.51
N ALA A 142 5.92 -8.81 5.82
CA ALA A 142 4.86 -8.47 4.88
C ALA A 142 4.78 -9.43 3.69
N ILE A 143 5.93 -9.91 3.20
CA ILE A 143 6.00 -10.86 2.08
C ILE A 143 5.66 -12.28 2.52
N ARG A 144 6.10 -12.70 3.71
CA ARG A 144 5.84 -14.07 4.24
C ARG A 144 4.41 -14.30 4.69
N HIS A 145 3.69 -13.25 5.08
CA HIS A 145 2.31 -13.37 5.59
C HIS A 145 1.32 -12.57 4.73
N PRO A 146 1.15 -12.92 3.44
CA PRO A 146 0.21 -12.24 2.57
C PRO A 146 -1.23 -12.60 2.90
N ARG A 147 -2.16 -11.77 2.41
CA ARG A 147 -3.58 -12.09 2.30
C ARG A 147 -3.83 -12.66 0.90
N ILE A 148 -4.17 -13.95 0.83
CA ILE A 148 -4.58 -14.57 -0.43
C ILE A 148 -6.03 -14.19 -0.72
N ALA A 149 -6.28 -13.62 -1.90
CA ALA A 149 -7.62 -13.22 -2.33
C ALA A 149 -8.30 -14.30 -3.21
N ALA A 150 -9.51 -14.01 -3.69
CA ALA A 150 -10.29 -14.96 -4.48
C ALA A 150 -9.70 -15.25 -5.87
N ASP A 151 -8.81 -14.41 -6.37
CA ASP A 151 -8.01 -14.64 -7.58
C ASP A 151 -6.72 -15.43 -7.32
N ALA A 152 -6.53 -15.93 -6.09
CA ALA A 152 -5.37 -16.68 -5.63
C ALA A 152 -4.04 -15.90 -5.64
N LEU A 153 -4.07 -14.57 -5.78
CA LEU A 153 -2.87 -13.75 -5.75
C LEU A 153 -2.48 -13.36 -4.30
N PRO A 154 -1.17 -13.19 -4.01
CA PRO A 154 -0.71 -12.75 -2.69
C PRO A 154 -0.79 -11.23 -2.59
N TYR A 155 -1.69 -10.71 -1.77
CA TYR A 155 -1.78 -9.28 -1.48
C TYR A 155 -1.13 -8.94 -0.15
N ILE A 156 -0.56 -7.75 -0.05
CA ILE A 156 -0.03 -7.26 1.21
C ILE A 156 -1.13 -7.11 2.27
N ASP A 157 -0.83 -7.47 3.52
CA ASP A 157 -1.80 -7.30 4.61
C ASP A 157 -2.01 -5.82 4.95
N LEU A 158 -3.19 -5.50 5.50
CA LEU A 158 -3.63 -4.13 5.75
C LEU A 158 -2.60 -3.29 6.54
N PRO A 159 -2.01 -3.76 7.66
CA PRO A 159 -1.06 -2.96 8.43
C PRO A 159 0.12 -2.43 7.62
N TYR A 160 0.67 -3.25 6.73
CA TYR A 160 1.82 -2.88 5.90
C TYR A 160 1.39 -2.03 4.69
N LEU A 161 0.19 -2.24 4.14
CA LEU A 161 -0.36 -1.34 3.11
C LEU A 161 -0.55 0.09 3.65
N ILE A 162 -1.08 0.21 4.88
CA ILE A 162 -1.23 1.50 5.55
C ILE A 162 0.15 2.13 5.81
N LEU A 163 1.13 1.35 6.28
CA LEU A 163 2.50 1.83 6.49
C LEU A 163 3.07 2.44 5.21
N MET A 164 3.00 1.73 4.08
CA MET A 164 3.53 2.20 2.80
C MET A 164 2.83 3.47 2.33
N LYS A 165 1.49 3.51 2.38
CA LYS A 165 0.69 4.66 1.93
C LYS A 165 0.85 5.88 2.83
N LEU A 166 0.92 5.69 4.14
CA LEU A 166 1.09 6.78 5.10
C LEU A 166 2.47 7.43 4.92
N HIS A 167 3.49 6.60 4.72
CA HIS A 167 4.84 7.06 4.41
C HIS A 167 4.93 7.76 3.04
N SER A 168 4.17 7.30 2.03
CA SER A 168 4.11 7.97 0.72
C SER A 168 3.64 9.43 0.85
N GLY A 169 2.66 9.66 1.74
CA GLY A 169 2.06 10.96 2.04
C GLY A 169 1.29 11.60 0.88
N ARG A 170 0.97 10.84 -0.18
CA ARG A 170 0.17 11.37 -1.31
C ARG A 170 -1.27 11.62 -0.86
N VAL A 171 -1.87 12.72 -1.30
CA VAL A 171 -3.25 13.10 -0.90
C VAL A 171 -4.27 11.99 -1.17
N GLN A 172 -4.16 11.34 -2.34
CA GLN A 172 -5.02 10.21 -2.69
C GLN A 172 -4.84 9.02 -1.73
N ASP A 173 -3.61 8.77 -1.28
CA ASP A 173 -3.31 7.71 -0.33
C ASP A 173 -3.96 7.99 1.04
N LEU A 174 -4.07 9.25 1.47
CA LEU A 174 -4.79 9.62 2.70
C LEU A 174 -6.28 9.27 2.64
N ALA A 175 -6.92 9.55 1.51
CA ALA A 175 -8.33 9.21 1.31
C ALA A 175 -8.55 7.68 1.25
N ASP A 176 -7.64 6.95 0.59
CA ASP A 176 -7.67 5.48 0.59
C ASP A 176 -7.49 4.93 2.01
N ILE A 177 -6.52 5.44 2.78
CA ILE A 177 -6.26 5.03 4.17
C ILE A 177 -7.51 5.23 5.03
N SER A 178 -8.10 6.44 4.99
CA SER A 178 -9.34 6.75 5.74
C SER A 178 -10.43 5.71 5.48
N ARG A 179 -10.72 5.41 4.20
CA ARG A 179 -11.76 4.44 3.83
C ARG A 179 -11.45 3.01 4.28
N MET A 180 -10.21 2.56 4.06
CA MET A 180 -9.78 1.22 4.48
C MET A 180 -9.89 1.05 6.01
N LEU A 181 -9.53 2.07 6.78
CA LEU A 181 -9.60 2.05 8.24
C LEU A 181 -11.03 2.21 8.76
N GLY A 182 -11.89 2.99 8.09
CA GLY A 182 -13.31 3.09 8.40
C GLY A 182 -14.01 1.72 8.34
N GLY A 183 -13.70 0.95 7.30
CA GLY A 183 -14.24 -0.41 7.10
C GLY A 183 -13.54 -1.53 7.89
N ALA A 184 -12.47 -1.23 8.63
CA ALA A 184 -11.73 -2.22 9.41
C ALA A 184 -12.39 -2.52 10.77
N ASP A 185 -12.27 -3.78 11.19
CA ASP A 185 -12.67 -4.26 12.52
C ASP A 185 -11.62 -3.93 13.59
N GLY A 186 -11.98 -4.13 14.86
CA GLY A 186 -11.12 -3.77 15.99
C GLY A 186 -9.79 -4.53 16.03
N GLU A 187 -9.75 -5.80 15.58
CA GLU A 187 -8.51 -6.58 15.50
C GLU A 187 -7.56 -5.97 14.47
N ARG A 188 -8.05 -5.74 13.24
CA ARG A 188 -7.26 -5.10 12.18
C ARG A 188 -6.73 -3.73 12.58
N LEU A 189 -7.56 -2.91 13.22
CA LEU A 189 -7.14 -1.59 13.70
C LEU A 189 -6.05 -1.69 14.76
N ARG A 190 -6.08 -2.70 15.65
CA ARG A 190 -4.98 -2.94 16.60
C ARG A 190 -3.70 -3.35 15.88
N SER A 191 -3.77 -4.28 14.93
CA SER A 191 -2.60 -4.69 14.13
C SER A 191 -1.98 -3.52 13.38
N VAL A 192 -2.80 -2.64 12.78
CA VAL A 192 -2.33 -1.41 12.13
C VAL A 192 -1.59 -0.52 13.13
N ARG A 193 -2.19 -0.22 14.30
CA ARG A 193 -1.54 0.59 15.34
C ARG A 193 -0.21 0.00 15.81
N THR A 194 -0.14 -1.33 15.98
CA THR A 194 1.11 -2.01 16.37
C THR A 194 2.20 -1.82 15.32
N VAL A 195 1.89 -2.00 14.04
CA VAL A 195 2.86 -1.85 12.95
C VAL A 195 3.30 -0.39 12.79
N ILE A 196 2.35 0.55 12.77
CA ILE A 196 2.68 1.99 12.65
C ILE A 196 3.45 2.48 13.88
N GLY A 197 3.05 2.11 15.10
CA GLY A 197 3.77 2.49 16.31
C GLY A 197 5.20 1.95 16.36
N LYS A 198 5.47 0.81 15.71
CA LYS A 198 6.81 0.24 15.61
C LYS A 198 7.69 0.92 14.55
N TYR A 199 7.14 1.21 13.37
CA TYR A 199 7.94 1.60 12.20
C TYR A 199 7.78 3.08 11.78
N LEU A 200 6.67 3.73 12.15
CA LEU A 200 6.38 5.14 11.91
C LEU A 200 5.78 5.80 13.17
N PRO A 201 6.47 5.77 14.33
CA PRO A 201 5.89 6.23 15.61
C PRO A 201 5.44 7.70 15.59
N ASN A 202 6.10 8.55 14.79
CA ASN A 202 5.78 9.96 14.66
C ASN A 202 4.49 10.21 13.86
N ASP A 203 3.99 9.21 13.13
CA ASP A 203 2.79 9.31 12.31
C ASP A 203 1.55 8.73 13.03
N MET A 204 1.66 8.38 14.32
CA MET A 204 0.57 7.80 15.11
C MET A 204 -0.62 8.74 15.25
N GLU A 205 -0.40 10.04 15.45
CA GLU A 205 -1.50 11.03 15.53
C GLU A 205 -2.25 11.16 14.20
N ASP A 206 -1.52 11.14 13.09
CA ASP A 206 -2.09 11.16 11.75
C ASP A 206 -2.90 9.88 11.48
N LEU A 207 -2.41 8.72 11.95
CA LEU A 207 -3.15 7.46 11.88
C LEU A 207 -4.48 7.54 12.63
N GLU A 208 -4.49 8.00 13.89
CA GLU A 208 -5.73 8.09 14.67
C GLU A 208 -6.74 9.05 14.02
N SER A 209 -6.25 10.16 13.48
CA SER A 209 -7.07 11.11 12.72
C SER A 209 -7.73 10.45 11.50
N LEU A 210 -6.98 9.63 10.76
CA LEU A 210 -7.49 8.89 9.60
C LEU A 210 -8.50 7.79 10.00
N ILE A 211 -8.30 7.12 11.14
CA ILE A 211 -9.28 6.17 11.69
C ILE A 211 -10.60 6.89 11.99
N LEU A 212 -10.52 8.03 12.67
CA LEU A 212 -11.70 8.83 13.01
C LEU A 212 -12.46 9.30 11.77
N LEU A 213 -11.75 9.86 10.78
CA LEU A 213 -12.34 10.28 9.51
C LEU A 213 -13.04 9.12 8.80
N GLY A 214 -12.40 7.95 8.74
CA GLY A 214 -12.98 6.76 8.14
C GLY A 214 -14.25 6.29 8.84
N LYS A 215 -14.29 6.36 10.17
CA LYS A 215 -15.49 6.00 10.95
C LYS A 215 -16.64 6.97 10.68
N LEU A 216 -16.38 8.29 10.68
CA LEU A 216 -17.37 9.32 10.36
C LEU A 216 -17.97 9.15 8.95
N GLU A 217 -17.16 8.74 7.96
CA GLU A 217 -17.66 8.43 6.61
C GLU A 217 -18.61 7.22 6.58
N THR A 218 -18.42 6.25 7.48
CA THR A 218 -19.20 5.00 7.52
C THR A 218 -20.43 5.06 8.42
N GLU A 219 -20.46 6.00 9.36
CA GLU A 219 -21.62 6.28 10.22
C GLU A 219 -22.80 6.77 9.37
N ALA A 220 -24.00 6.30 9.67
CA ALA A 220 -25.21 6.80 9.01
C ALA A 220 -25.40 8.27 9.38
N GLY A 221 -25.47 9.14 8.38
CA GLY A 221 -25.86 10.53 8.58
C GLY A 221 -27.26 10.57 9.18
N HIS A 222 -27.45 11.34 10.24
CA HIS A 222 -28.77 11.61 10.82
C HIS A 222 -29.51 12.62 9.95
#